data_AF-A0A3N5Z836-F1
#
_entry.id   AF-A0A3N5Z836-F1
#
_cell.length_a   1.000
_cell.length_b   1.000
_cell.length_c   1.000
_cell.angle_alpha   90.00
_cell.angle_beta   90.00
_cell.angle_gamma   90.00
#
_symmetry.space_group_name_H-M   'P 1'
#
loop_
_entity.id
_entity.type
_entity.pdbx_description
1 polymer ?
#
loop_
_entity_poly.entity_id
_entity_poly.type
_entity_poly.pdbx_seq_one_letter_code
_entity_poly.pdbx_strand_id
1 'polypeptide(L)' 'MPTLKEVKKKIGSIKKTKQITKAMNMVAASRLRGAQNAMEAFRPFAGKFAEVLGSLSEKAGENANPLLTPRETVKKIH' A
#
# COMPACT_ATOMS: atom_id res chain seq x y z
N MET A 1 -26.77 33.67 22.54
CA MET A 1 -25.29 33.78 22.52
C MET A 1 -24.72 32.54 23.23
N PRO A 2 -23.65 31.91 22.71
CA PRO A 2 -23.07 30.75 23.39
C PRO A 2 -22.53 31.18 24.75
N THR A 3 -22.78 30.36 25.78
CA THR A 3 -22.28 30.67 27.12
C THR A 3 -20.78 30.35 27.22
N LEU A 4 -20.04 31.05 28.09
CA LEU A 4 -18.63 30.73 28.38
C LEU A 4 -18.41 29.25 28.74
N LYS A 5 -19.42 28.63 29.37
CA LYS A 5 -19.44 27.20 29.72
C LYS A 5 -19.44 26.30 28.48
N GLU A 6 -20.22 26.64 27.45
CA GLU A 6 -20.28 25.89 26.18
C GLU A 6 -18.96 25.99 25.42
N VAL A 7 -18.37 27.18 25.36
CA VAL A 7 -17.07 27.40 24.72
C VAL A 7 -16.00 26.54 25.41
N LYS A 8 -15.97 26.53 26.76
CA LYS A 8 -15.03 25.71 27.53
C LYS A 8 -15.24 24.21 27.30
N LYS A 9 -16.50 23.75 27.17
CA LYS A 9 -16.83 22.35 26.84
C LYS A 9 -16.34 21.97 25.43
N LYS A 10 -16.53 22.85 24.45
CA LYS A 10 -16.10 22.63 23.06
C LYS A 10 -14.57 22.55 22.94
N ILE A 11 -13.84 23.42 23.65
CA ILE A 11 -12.38 23.36 23.75
C ILE A 11 -11.93 22.00 24.30
N GLY A 12 -12.57 21.51 25.36
CA GLY A 12 -12.28 20.19 25.92
C GLY A 12 -12.50 19.05 24.93
N SER A 13 -13.61 19.08 24.19
CA SER A 13 -13.92 18.08 23.14
C SER A 13 -12.87 18.08 22.03
N ILE A 14 -12.52 19.25 21.48
CA ILE A 14 -11.52 19.37 20.42
C ILE A 14 -10.14 18.90 20.89
N LYS A 15 -9.75 19.20 22.15
CA LYS A 15 -8.49 18.70 22.73
C LYS A 15 -8.46 17.16 22.77
N LYS A 16 -9.58 16.51 23.13
CA LYS A 16 -9.68 15.04 23.09
C LYS A 16 -9.58 14.52 21.66
N THR A 17 -10.29 15.12 20.70
CA THR A 17 -10.19 14.74 19.28
C THR A 17 -8.76 14.90 18.74
N LYS A 18 -8.04 15.96 19.15
CA LYS A 18 -6.62 16.15 18.80
C LYS A 18 -5.73 15.02 19.35
N GLN A 19 -5.99 14.54 20.56
CA GLN A 19 -5.24 13.42 21.14
C GLN A 19 -5.53 12.11 20.39
N ILE A 20 -6.80 11.84 20.07
CA ILE A 20 -7.21 10.65 19.30
C ILE A 20 -6.55 10.64 17.92
N THR A 21 -6.63 11.74 17.18
CA THR A 21 -6.00 11.85 15.86
C THR A 21 -4.48 11.76 15.91
N LYS A 22 -3.85 12.31 16.96
CA LYS A 22 -2.40 12.12 17.18
C LYS A 22 -2.05 10.64 17.38
N ALA A 23 -2.85 9.90 18.14
CA ALA A 23 -2.67 8.45 18.30
C ALA A 23 -2.88 7.71 16.97
N MET A 24 -3.93 8.05 16.21
CA MET A 24 -4.18 7.48 14.89
C MET A 24 -3.02 7.71 13.91
N ASN A 25 -2.40 8.89 13.92
CA ASN A 25 -1.21 9.16 13.10
C ASN A 25 -0.05 8.21 13.46
N MET A 26 0.16 7.93 14.75
CA MET A 26 1.17 6.96 15.17
C MET A 26 0.81 5.53 14.75
N VAL A 27 -0.48 5.15 14.80
CA VAL A 27 -0.96 3.86 14.30
C VAL A 27 -0.74 3.74 12.79
N ALA A 28 -1.06 4.78 12.01
CA ALA A 28 -0.83 4.81 10.58
C ALA A 28 0.68 4.70 10.25
N ALA A 29 1.53 5.41 10.99
CA ALA A 29 2.97 5.30 10.83
C ALA A 29 3.49 3.88 11.12
N SER A 30 2.97 3.22 12.17
CA SER A 30 3.31 1.83 12.48
C SER A 30 2.89 0.87 11.36
N ARG A 31 1.67 1.04 10.82
CA ARG A 31 1.18 0.25 9.67
C ARG A 31 2.03 0.44 8.43
N LEU A 32 2.40 1.69 8.11
CA LEU A 32 3.28 2.01 6.99
C LEU A 32 4.64 1.32 7.14
N ARG A 33 5.23 1.39 8.34
CA ARG A 33 6.49 0.72 8.64
C ARG A 33 6.37 -0.80 8.49
N GLY A 34 5.28 -1.40 8.95
CA GLY A 34 5.00 -2.82 8.76
C GLY A 34 4.93 -3.20 7.27
N ALA A 35 4.23 -2.41 6.46
CA ALA A 35 4.15 -2.61 5.02
C ALA A 35 5.52 -2.46 4.33
N GLN A 36 6.33 -1.47 4.74
CA GLN A 36 7.69 -1.29 4.22
C GLN A 36 8.57 -2.50 4.52
N ASN A 37 8.58 -2.97 5.77
CA ASN A 37 9.34 -4.16 6.15
C ASN A 37 8.93 -5.40 5.33
N ALA A 38 7.63 -5.58 5.08
CA ALA A 38 7.13 -6.68 4.26
C ALA A 38 7.61 -6.55 2.79
N MET A 39 7.60 -5.34 2.22
CA MET A 39 8.13 -5.09 0.88
C MET A 39 9.64 -5.33 0.80
N GLU A 40 10.40 -4.89 1.81
CA GLU A 40 11.84 -5.13 1.88
C GLU A 40 12.17 -6.62 1.97
N ALA A 41 11.45 -7.36 2.81
CA ALA A 41 11.57 -8.82 2.91
C ALA A 41 11.18 -9.53 1.59
N PHE A 42 10.26 -8.96 0.82
CA PHE A 42 9.84 -9.50 -0.48
C PHE A 42 10.85 -9.22 -1.62
N ARG A 43 11.67 -8.16 -1.52
CA ARG A 43 12.60 -7.76 -2.60
C ARG A 43 13.49 -8.89 -3.14
N PRO A 44 14.13 -9.74 -2.33
CA PRO A 44 14.99 -10.80 -2.83
C PRO A 44 14.24 -11.80 -3.73
N PHE A 45 13.01 -12.17 -3.32
CA PHE A 45 12.15 -13.02 -4.13
C PHE A 45 11.79 -12.34 -5.45
N ALA A 46 11.35 -11.08 -5.41
CA ALA A 46 11.00 -10.33 -6.61
C ALA A 46 12.18 -10.21 -7.60
N GLY A 47 13.38 -9.97 -7.08
CA GLY A 47 14.61 -9.93 -7.89
C GLY A 47 14.89 -11.26 -8.58
N LYS A 48 14.87 -12.38 -7.82
CA LYS A 48 15.09 -13.71 -8.40
C LYS A 48 13.98 -14.14 -9.34
N PHE A 49 12.74 -13.79 -9.04
CA PHE A 49 11.60 -14.04 -9.91
C PHE A 49 11.76 -13.33 -11.27
N ALA A 50 12.17 -12.06 -11.27
CA ALA A 50 12.44 -11.32 -12.49
C ALA A 50 13.61 -11.91 -13.31
N GLU A 51 14.69 -12.33 -12.65
CA GLU A 51 15.83 -13.00 -13.30
C GLU A 51 15.42 -14.30 -14.01
N VAL A 52 14.65 -15.15 -13.31
CA VAL A 52 14.16 -16.43 -13.86
C VAL A 52 13.16 -16.21 -14.99
N LEU A 53 12.22 -15.28 -14.82
CA LEU A 53 11.26 -14.96 -15.88
C LEU A 53 11.93 -14.37 -17.12
N GLY A 54 12.92 -13.49 -16.95
CA GLY A 54 13.71 -12.96 -18.07
C GLY A 54 14.40 -14.10 -18.82
N SER A 55 15.11 -14.96 -18.09
CA SER A 55 15.78 -16.14 -18.66
C SER A 55 14.81 -17.10 -19.38
N LEU A 56 13.60 -17.27 -18.84
CA LEU A 56 12.56 -18.10 -19.44
C LEU A 56 12.00 -17.47 -20.72
N SER A 57 11.72 -16.16 -20.68
CA SER A 57 11.21 -15.40 -21.82
C SER A 57 12.19 -15.44 -23.01
N GLU A 58 13.49 -15.30 -22.76
CA GLU A 58 14.53 -15.40 -23.81
C GLU A 58 14.57 -16.79 -24.46
N LYS A 59 14.26 -17.85 -23.71
CA LYS A 59 14.32 -19.25 -24.18
C LYS A 59 12.99 -19.78 -24.72
N ALA A 60 11.88 -19.06 -24.54
CA ALA A 60 10.54 -19.56 -24.81
C ALA A 60 10.26 -19.83 -26.31
N GLY A 61 11.05 -19.26 -27.22
CA GLY A 61 10.97 -19.51 -28.66
C GLY A 61 9.59 -19.21 -29.27
N GLU A 62 9.31 -19.79 -30.45
CA GLU A 62 8.04 -19.57 -31.17
C GLU A 62 6.81 -20.20 -30.48
N ASN A 63 7.01 -21.20 -29.60
CA ASN A 63 5.94 -21.86 -28.83
C ASN A 63 5.86 -21.32 -27.38
N ALA A 64 6.07 -20.02 -27.20
CA ALA A 64 6.03 -19.38 -25.90
C ALA A 64 4.63 -19.49 -25.25
N ASN A 65 4.61 -19.60 -23.91
CA ASN A 65 3.37 -19.63 -23.15
C ASN A 65 2.53 -18.36 -23.44
N PRO A 66 1.18 -18.44 -23.54
CA PRO A 66 0.32 -17.27 -23.78
C PRO A 66 0.40 -16.14 -22.74
N LEU A 67 1.04 -16.36 -21.59
CA LEU A 67 1.34 -15.33 -20.59
C LEU A 67 2.61 -14.53 -20.90
N LEU A 68 3.46 -15.04 -21.79
CA LEU A 68 4.70 -14.39 -22.24
C LEU A 68 4.53 -13.66 -23.58
N THR A 69 3.39 -13.84 -24.25
CA THR A 69 3.09 -13.18 -25.52
C THR A 69 2.21 -11.94 -25.32
N PRO A 70 2.49 -10.83 -26.01
CA PRO A 70 1.60 -9.67 -25.98
C PRO A 70 0.25 -10.01 -26.61
N ARG A 71 -0.84 -9.59 -25.96
CA ARG A 71 -2.20 -9.78 -26.47
C ARG A 71 -2.67 -8.54 -27.22
N GLU A 72 -3.31 -8.74 -28.37
CA GLU A 72 -3.88 -7.65 -29.17
C GLU A 72 -5.03 -6.93 -28.47
N THR A 73 -5.80 -7.64 -27.63
CA THR A 73 -6.93 -7.05 -26.89
C THR A 73 -6.87 -7.41 -25.41
N VAL A 74 -6.88 -6.38 -24.55
CA VAL A 74 -6.92 -6.53 -23.08
C VAL A 74 -8.29 -6.07 -22.58
N LYS A 75 -9.16 -7.02 -22.21
CA LYS A 75 -10.42 -6.72 -21.53
C LYS A 75 -10.16 -6.52 -20.04
N LYS A 76 -10.30 -5.29 -19.54
CA LYS A 76 -10.29 -5.02 -18.09
C LYS A 76 -11.65 -5.41 -17.52
N ILE A 77 -11.65 -6.40 -16.64
CA ILE A 77 -12.81 -6.71 -15.79
C ILE A 77 -12.63 -5.85 -14.53
N HIS A 78 -13.53 -4.90 -14.31
CA HIS A 78 -13.64 -4.14 -13.07
C HIS A 78 -14.82 -4.68 -12.27
#